data_AF-A0A2H0WMK4-F1
#
_entry.id   AF-A0A2H0WMK4-F1
#
_cell.length_a   1.000
_cell.length_b   1.000
_cell.length_c   1.000
_cell.angle_alpha   90.00
_cell.angle_beta   90.00
_cell.angle_gamma   90.00
#
_symmetry.space_group_name_H-M   'P 1'
#
loop_
_entity.id
_entity.type
_entity.pdbx_description
1 polymer ?
#
loop_
_entity_poly.entity_id
_entity_poly.type
_entity_poly.pdbx_seq_one_letter_code
_entity_poly.pdbx_strand_id
1 'polypeptide(L)' 'MATQRDYYDVLGVSRNATGAELKKAYRKQALLWHPDRNKSAEAEQKFKDVNEA' A
#
# COMPACT_ATOMS: atom_id res chain seq x y z
N MET A 1 -4.77 20.65 10.47
CA MET A 1 -5.00 19.30 11.03
C MET A 1 -4.41 18.31 10.06
N ALA A 2 -3.51 17.43 10.50
CA ALA A 2 -2.63 16.64 9.64
C ALA A 2 -3.42 15.76 8.66
N THR A 3 -3.54 16.23 7.43
CA THR A 3 -4.02 15.48 6.24
C THR A 3 -2.91 14.57 5.73
N GLN A 4 -2.23 13.85 6.63
CA GLN A 4 -1.44 12.69 6.27
C GLN A 4 -2.45 11.55 6.23
N ARG A 5 -3.21 11.44 5.13
CA ARG A 5 -3.92 10.17 4.87
C ARG A 5 -2.87 9.10 5.08
N ASP A 6 -3.23 8.16 5.91
CA ASP A 6 -2.32 7.34 6.69
C ASP A 6 -1.61 6.34 5.75
N TYR A 7 -0.68 6.83 4.91
CA TYR A 7 0.03 6.06 3.88
C TYR A 7 0.76 4.88 4.50
N TYR A 8 1.27 5.08 5.71
CA TYR A 8 1.86 4.02 6.53
C TYR A 8 0.83 2.92 6.85
N ASP A 9 -0.40 3.29 7.17
CA ASP A 9 -1.51 2.37 7.49
C ASP A 9 -2.03 1.68 6.20
N VAL A 10 -2.09 2.39 5.07
CA VAL A 10 -2.39 1.81 3.74
C VAL A 10 -1.33 0.77 3.36
N LEU A 11 -0.06 1.06 3.62
CA LEU A 11 1.05 0.14 3.40
C LEU A 11 1.18 -0.93 4.51
N GLY A 12 0.42 -0.80 5.61
CA GLY A 12 0.49 -1.69 6.77
C GLY A 12 1.83 -1.64 7.52
N VAL A 13 2.51 -0.49 7.50
CA VAL A 13 3.79 -0.23 8.15
C VAL A 13 3.64 0.81 9.25
N SER A 14 4.58 0.80 10.20
CA SER A 14 4.62 1.82 11.25
C SER A 14 4.97 3.20 10.68
N ARG A 15 4.52 4.28 11.31
CA ARG A 15 4.94 5.66 10.97
C ARG A 15 6.44 5.89 11.16
N ASN A 16 7.11 5.04 11.94
CA ASN A 16 8.57 5.01 12.09
C ASN A 16 9.26 4.05 11.11
N ALA A 17 8.53 3.51 10.12
CA ALA A 17 9.09 2.58 9.16
C ALA A 17 10.22 3.25 8.38
N THR A 18 11.32 2.52 8.25
CA THR A 18 12.46 2.96 7.45
C THR A 18 12.13 2.88 5.97
N GLY A 19 12.81 3.67 5.12
CA GLY A 19 12.59 3.63 3.67
C GLY A 19 12.72 2.22 3.06
N ALA A 20 13.52 1.34 3.67
CA ALA A 20 13.62 -0.07 3.30
C ALA A 20 12.34 -0.86 3.60
N GLU A 21 11.70 -0.61 4.74
CA GLU A 21 10.43 -1.21 5.14
C GLU A 21 9.27 -0.73 4.27
N LEU A 22 9.20 0.57 3.97
CA LEU A 22 8.23 1.11 3.00
C LEU A 22 8.34 0.41 1.65
N LYS A 23 9.56 0.31 1.09
CA LYS A 23 9.79 -0.37 -0.19
C LYS A 23 9.40 -1.85 -0.16
N LYS A 24 9.63 -2.52 0.97
CA LYS A 24 9.27 -3.94 1.16
C LYS A 24 7.76 -4.11 1.27
N ALA A 25 7.09 -3.24 2.02
CA ALA A 25 5.65 -3.25 2.20
C ALA A 25 4.89 -2.89 0.92
N TYR A 26 5.33 -1.84 0.21
CA TYR A 26 4.79 -1.47 -1.10
C TYR A 26 4.87 -2.66 -2.07
N ARG A 27 6.03 -3.31 -2.21
CA ARG A 27 6.15 -4.49 -3.09
C ARG A 27 5.24 -5.63 -2.66
N LYS A 28 5.08 -5.85 -1.35
CA LYS A 28 4.22 -6.90 -0.82
C LYS A 28 2.73 -6.62 -1.09
N GLN A 29 2.29 -5.39 -0.83
CA GLN A 29 0.93 -4.91 -1.12
C GLN A 29 0.64 -4.91 -2.63
N ALA A 30 1.57 -4.40 -3.44
CA ALA A 30 1.43 -4.37 -4.90
C ALA A 30 1.31 -5.77 -5.49
N LEU A 31 2.04 -6.77 -4.97
CA LEU A 31 1.90 -8.18 -5.38
C LEU A 31 0.60 -8.83 -4.86
N LEU A 32 0.10 -8.40 -3.71
CA LEU A 32 -1.13 -8.91 -3.09
C LEU A 32 -2.39 -8.43 -3.84
N TRP A 33 -2.36 -7.18 -4.28
CA TRP A 33 -3.45 -6.53 -5.03
C TRP A 33 -3.19 -6.45 -6.52
N HIS A 34 -2.14 -7.11 -7.03
CA HIS A 34 -1.81 -7.08 -8.46
C HIS A 34 -2.97 -7.65 -9.27
N PRO A 35 -3.44 -6.98 -10.34
CA PRO A 35 -4.59 -7.43 -11.14
C PRO A 35 -4.39 -8.82 -11.78
N ASP A 36 -3.13 -9.19 -12.04
CA ASP A 36 -2.77 -10.52 -12.56
C ASP A 36 -3.02 -11.64 -11.53
N ARG A 37 -2.83 -11.36 -10.24
CA ARG A 37 -2.96 -12.35 -9.15
C ARG A 37 -4.29 -12.24 -8.40
N ASN A 38 -4.88 -11.05 -8.38
CA ASN A 38 -6.08 -10.72 -7.64
C ASN A 38 -7.06 -9.98 -8.55
N LYS A 39 -8.10 -10.71 -9.01
CA LYS A 39 -9.13 -10.20 -9.93
C LYS A 39 -10.34 -9.58 -9.21
N SER A 40 -10.25 -9.37 -7.89
CA SER A 40 -11.33 -8.75 -7.13
C SER A 40 -11.47 -7.27 -7.49
N ALA A 41 -12.71 -6.77 -7.52
CA ALA A 41 -12.97 -5.35 -7.77
C ALA A 41 -12.30 -4.44 -6.71
N GLU A 42 -12.19 -4.93 -5.47
CA GLU A 42 -11.48 -4.24 -4.38
C GLU A 42 -9.96 -4.20 -4.58
N ALA A 43 -9.39 -5.12 -5.36
CA ALA A 43 -7.96 -5.17 -5.60
C ALA A 43 -7.50 -3.99 -6.46
N GLU A 44 -8.28 -3.57 -7.46
CA GLU A 44 -7.96 -2.37 -8.23
C GLU A 44 -7.94 -1.12 -7.34
N GLN A 45 -8.90 -1.01 -6.43
CA GLN A 45 -9.05 0.13 -5.54
C GLN A 45 -7.90 0.18 -4.52
N LYS A 46 -7.61 -0.96 -3.86
CA LYS A 46 -6.46 -1.12 -2.98
C LYS A 46 -5.13 -0.90 -3.69
N PHE A 47 -4.99 -1.35 -4.93
CA PHE A 47 -3.78 -1.18 -5.73
C PHE A 47 -3.57 0.29 -6.12
N LYS A 48 -4.64 1.03 -6.41
CA LYS A 48 -4.59 2.49 -6.58
C LYS A 48 -4.19 3.20 -5.30
N ASP A 49 -4.79 2.86 -4.17
CA ASP A 49 -4.44 3.44 -2.86
C ASP A 49 -2.97 3.20 -2.50
N VAL A 50 -2.45 2.00 -2.77
CA VAL A 50 -1.04 1.64 -2.54
C VAL A 50 -0.10 2.35 -3.52
N ASN A 51 -0.55 2.71 -4.73
CA ASN A 51 0.25 3.49 -5.69
C ASN A 51 0.22 5.00 -5.42
N GLU A 52 -0.84 5.51 -4.79
CA GLU A 52 -0.94 6.91 -4.37
C GLU A 52 -0.15 7.17 -3.07
N ALA A 53 0.19 6.11 -2.33
CA ALA A 53 1.01 6.10 -1.11
C ALA A 53 2.53 6.03 -1.38
#